data_AF-A0A1V5D6X6-F1
#
_entry.id   AF-A0A1V5D6X6-F1
#
_cell.length_a   1.000
_cell.length_b   1.000
_cell.length_c   1.000
_cell.angle_alpha   90.00
_cell.angle_beta   90.00
_cell.angle_gamma   90.00
#
_symmetry.space_group_name_H-M   'P 1'
#
loop_
_entity.id
_entity.type
_entity.pdbx_description
1 polymer ?
#
loop_
_entity_poly.entity_id
_entity_poly.type
_entity_poly.pdbx_seq_one_letter_code
_entity_poly.pdbx_strand_id
1 'polypeptide(L)'
;MKTAAKQFILISILCLICALPAWGQQQVPETAMKHFQSGTAIIEKAEKSSDFLAAMAEFEAAASAAPLWPDIHYNLAMLAAETDKPAKAIKEYQIYLALSPQSPERTKIESEIARMRELIVRKRKIGMPGIKFASMKDGIAVLEVYPGAKVTQTLVPLRKGQKIVAVNNTPVVGMSLDDFFKAIETSTQDAQQASTTARLFARGTKGKNTPGELVMLKVKTPGLDGTGMIPLKKDMFRSRIIEIEEDEFETEVLKENLPVVVTFWNSGCEPCRESIPVIETESDRYAGKVKFVNINVDENKTLAQKLGVKEVPTIMVYKRGAAESTNPGRIDRNKIAEIIQSAAVK
;
A
#
# COMPACT_ATOMS: atom_id res chain seq x y z
N MET A 1 -6.86 16.58 -12.23
CA MET A 1 -6.14 15.34 -12.60
C MET A 1 -6.81 14.59 -13.77
N LYS A 2 -7.87 15.11 -14.42
CA LYS A 2 -8.78 14.30 -15.28
C LYS A 2 -8.49 14.26 -16.80
N THR A 3 -7.34 14.71 -17.29
CA THR A 3 -7.01 14.66 -18.73
C THR A 3 -5.57 14.23 -18.98
N ALA A 4 -4.62 14.73 -18.19
CA ALA A 4 -3.20 14.47 -18.41
C ALA A 4 -2.78 13.00 -18.25
N ALA A 5 -3.22 12.29 -17.20
CA ALA A 5 -2.83 10.89 -16.98
C ALA A 5 -3.39 9.96 -18.07
N LYS A 6 -4.67 10.09 -18.40
CA LYS A 6 -5.33 9.36 -19.49
C LYS A 6 -4.68 9.65 -20.84
N GLN A 7 -4.45 10.92 -21.18
CA GLN A 7 -3.77 11.30 -22.42
C GLN A 7 -2.34 10.76 -22.45
N PHE A 8 -1.61 10.81 -21.34
CA PHE A 8 -0.25 10.29 -21.25
C PHE A 8 -0.19 8.77 -21.43
N ILE A 9 -1.11 8.01 -20.83
CA ILE A 9 -1.22 6.55 -21.02
C ILE A 9 -1.55 6.24 -22.49
N LEU A 10 -2.56 6.89 -23.08
CA LEU A 10 -2.95 6.66 -24.47
C LEU A 10 -1.86 7.04 -25.48
N ILE A 11 -1.16 8.17 -25.25
CA ILE A 11 -0.01 8.57 -26.08
C ILE A 11 1.11 7.53 -25.96
N SER A 12 1.38 7.03 -24.76
CA SER A 12 2.42 6.01 -24.56
C SER A 12 2.06 4.69 -25.25
N ILE A 13 0.79 4.25 -25.18
CA ILE A 13 0.28 3.08 -25.92
C ILE A 13 0.45 3.27 -27.43
N LEU A 14 0.07 4.43 -27.97
CA LEU A 14 0.16 4.72 -29.40
C LEU A 14 1.62 4.78 -29.90
N CYS A 15 2.53 5.33 -29.10
CA CYS A 15 3.97 5.38 -29.41
C CYS A 15 4.62 3.99 -29.45
N LEU A 16 4.16 3.05 -28.61
CA LEU A 16 4.65 1.67 -28.61
C LEU A 16 4.19 0.88 -29.84
N ILE A 17 2.94 1.08 -30.29
CA ILE A 17 2.40 0.44 -31.50
C ILE A 17 3.15 0.89 -32.77
N CYS A 18 3.62 2.14 -32.80
CA CYS A 18 4.33 2.71 -33.97
C CYS A 18 5.84 2.45 -33.97
N ALA A 19 6.43 2.03 -32.85
CA ALA A 19 7.86 1.77 -32.70
C ALA A 19 8.16 0.27 -32.67
N LEU A 20 7.77 -0.46 -33.72
CA LEU A 20 8.14 -1.87 -33.89
C LEU A 20 9.54 -2.01 -34.52
N PRO A 21 10.62 -2.28 -33.76
CA PRO A 21 11.71 -3.04 -34.32
C PRO A 21 11.27 -4.50 -34.34
N ALA A 22 11.24 -5.10 -35.53
CA ALA A 22 11.36 -6.54 -35.80
C ALA A 22 11.18 -7.50 -34.60
N TRP A 23 9.99 -7.58 -34.00
CA TRP A 23 9.54 -8.86 -33.43
C TRP A 23 9.18 -9.74 -34.60
N GLY A 24 10.22 -10.40 -35.11
CA GLY A 24 10.09 -11.47 -36.08
C GLY A 24 9.19 -12.56 -35.49
N GLN A 25 8.10 -12.84 -36.20
CA GLN A 25 7.46 -14.15 -36.28
C GLN A 25 6.94 -14.84 -35.01
N GLN A 26 6.75 -14.17 -33.88
CA GLN A 26 5.88 -14.74 -32.84
C GLN A 26 4.46 -14.24 -33.04
N GLN A 27 3.61 -15.11 -33.60
CA GLN A 27 2.19 -14.82 -33.81
C GLN A 27 1.56 -14.66 -32.43
N VAL A 28 1.26 -13.41 -32.05
CA VAL A 28 0.57 -13.12 -30.80
C VAL A 28 -0.77 -13.85 -30.80
N PRO A 29 -1.10 -14.64 -29.77
CA PRO A 29 -2.38 -15.34 -29.69
C PRO A 29 -3.55 -14.37 -29.83
N GLU A 30 -4.57 -14.75 -30.59
CA GLU A 30 -5.77 -13.93 -30.79
C GLU A 30 -6.46 -13.62 -29.44
N THR A 31 -6.41 -14.56 -28.49
CA THR A 31 -6.89 -14.38 -27.12
C THR A 31 -6.17 -13.23 -26.41
N ALA A 32 -4.83 -13.18 -26.49
CA ALA A 32 -4.04 -12.08 -25.93
C ALA A 32 -4.36 -10.73 -26.60
N MET A 33 -4.48 -10.72 -27.93
CA MET A 33 -4.82 -9.51 -28.68
C MET A 33 -6.20 -8.96 -28.30
N LYS A 34 -7.21 -9.84 -28.15
CA LYS A 34 -8.56 -9.47 -27.75
C LYS A 34 -8.58 -8.82 -26.36
N HIS A 35 -7.88 -9.41 -25.40
CA HIS A 35 -7.75 -8.87 -24.06
C HIS A 35 -6.99 -7.53 -24.07
N PHE A 36 -5.90 -7.42 -24.83
CA PHE A 36 -5.15 -6.16 -24.98
C PHE A 36 -6.02 -5.02 -25.54
N GLN A 37 -6.81 -5.31 -26.58
CA GLN A 37 -7.74 -4.35 -27.18
C GLN A 37 -8.87 -3.97 -26.21
N SER A 38 -9.42 -4.94 -25.46
CA SER A 38 -10.42 -4.69 -24.42
C SER A 38 -9.88 -3.75 -23.34
N GLY A 39 -8.68 -4.03 -22.81
CA GLY A 39 -8.01 -3.17 -21.83
C GLY A 39 -7.78 -1.76 -22.34
N THR A 40 -7.34 -1.62 -23.59
CA THR A 40 -7.15 -0.31 -24.24
C THR A 40 -8.47 0.46 -24.38
N ALA A 41 -9.53 -0.20 -24.84
CA ALA A 41 -10.85 0.41 -24.97
C ALA A 41 -11.45 0.84 -23.62
N ILE A 42 -11.15 0.11 -22.54
CA ILE A 42 -11.54 0.51 -21.17
C ILE A 42 -10.79 1.79 -20.76
N ILE A 43 -9.48 1.89 -21.02
CA ILE A 43 -8.71 3.11 -20.73
C ILE A 43 -9.28 4.31 -21.50
N GLU A 44 -9.63 4.13 -22.77
CA GLU A 44 -10.24 5.17 -23.60
C GLU A 44 -11.57 5.68 -23.03
N LYS A 45 -12.35 4.80 -22.40
CA LYS A 45 -13.64 5.13 -21.79
C LYS A 45 -13.56 5.53 -20.32
N ALA A 46 -12.41 5.31 -19.67
CA ALA A 46 -12.23 5.60 -18.25
C ALA A 46 -12.45 7.08 -17.92
N GLU A 47 -13.16 7.32 -16.83
CA GLU A 47 -13.48 8.65 -16.28
C GLU A 47 -12.84 8.88 -14.90
N LYS A 48 -12.49 7.80 -14.20
CA LYS A 48 -11.93 7.78 -12.84
C LYS A 48 -10.83 6.73 -12.71
N SER A 49 -9.89 6.92 -11.80
CA SER A 49 -8.78 5.97 -11.58
C SER A 49 -9.25 4.57 -11.15
N SER A 50 -10.45 4.45 -10.57
CA SER A 50 -11.07 3.15 -10.27
C SER A 50 -11.37 2.31 -11.51
N ASP A 51 -11.61 2.97 -12.66
CA ASP A 51 -11.96 2.29 -13.92
C ASP A 51 -10.75 1.55 -14.50
N PHE A 52 -9.53 1.96 -14.12
CA PHE A 52 -8.29 1.30 -14.52
C PHE A 52 -8.15 -0.12 -13.95
N LEU A 53 -8.87 -0.47 -12.87
CA LEU A 53 -8.85 -1.83 -12.34
C LEU A 53 -9.41 -2.85 -13.34
N ALA A 54 -10.44 -2.47 -14.10
CA ALA A 54 -11.01 -3.31 -15.14
C ALA A 54 -10.04 -3.47 -16.34
N ALA A 55 -9.36 -2.38 -16.73
CA ALA A 55 -8.33 -2.43 -17.76
C ALA A 55 -7.14 -3.32 -17.34
N MET A 56 -6.69 -3.22 -16.08
CA MET A 56 -5.63 -4.06 -15.55
C MET A 56 -5.96 -5.55 -15.64
N ALA A 57 -7.19 -5.94 -15.28
CA ALA A 57 -7.63 -7.34 -15.38
C ALA A 57 -7.58 -7.87 -16.83
N GLU A 58 -7.93 -7.04 -17.80
CA GLU A 58 -7.80 -7.39 -19.22
C GLU A 58 -6.33 -7.55 -19.63
N PHE A 59 -5.45 -6.62 -19.24
CA PHE A 59 -4.02 -6.78 -19.54
C PHE A 59 -3.37 -7.96 -18.80
N GLU A 60 -3.82 -8.32 -17.60
CA GLU A 60 -3.38 -9.54 -16.89
C GLU A 60 -3.78 -10.81 -17.64
N ALA A 61 -5.01 -10.84 -18.18
CA ALA A 61 -5.46 -11.94 -19.03
C ALA A 61 -4.65 -12.00 -20.34
N ALA A 62 -4.31 -10.85 -20.92
CA ALA A 62 -3.41 -10.78 -22.06
C ALA A 62 -2.00 -11.30 -21.72
N ALA A 63 -1.43 -10.88 -20.57
CA ALA A 63 -0.10 -11.31 -20.11
C ALA A 63 -0.05 -12.82 -19.86
N SER A 64 -1.15 -13.39 -19.35
CA SER A 64 -1.28 -14.83 -19.13
C SER A 64 -1.24 -15.62 -20.44
N ALA A 65 -1.82 -15.06 -21.51
CA ALA A 65 -1.81 -15.67 -22.84
C ALA A 65 -0.52 -15.38 -23.64
N ALA A 66 0.14 -14.23 -23.41
CA ALA A 66 1.35 -13.81 -24.11
C ALA A 66 2.38 -13.15 -23.16
N PRO A 67 3.06 -13.93 -22.30
CA PRO A 67 3.95 -13.39 -21.26
C PRO A 67 5.28 -12.82 -21.78
N LEU A 68 5.57 -13.00 -23.07
CA LEU A 68 6.76 -12.45 -23.73
C LEU A 68 6.42 -11.26 -24.62
N TRP A 69 5.26 -10.63 -24.44
CA TRP A 69 4.85 -9.43 -25.19
C TRP A 69 5.05 -8.16 -24.32
N PRO A 70 6.13 -7.39 -24.56
CA PRO A 70 6.51 -6.21 -23.79
C PRO A 70 5.42 -5.16 -23.55
N ASP A 71 4.61 -4.85 -24.55
CA ASP A 71 3.64 -3.75 -24.44
C ASP A 71 2.59 -4.00 -23.36
N ILE A 72 2.25 -5.26 -23.12
CA ILE A 72 1.36 -5.66 -22.02
C ILE A 72 1.97 -5.26 -20.68
N HIS A 73 3.24 -5.59 -20.46
CA HIS A 73 3.95 -5.31 -19.21
C HIS A 73 4.15 -3.81 -19.00
N TYR A 74 4.45 -3.06 -20.05
CA TYR A 74 4.52 -1.60 -19.96
C TYR A 74 3.17 -1.00 -19.55
N ASN A 75 2.07 -1.42 -20.19
CA ASN A 75 0.72 -0.93 -19.86
C ASN A 75 0.28 -1.34 -18.46
N LEU A 76 0.54 -2.58 -18.04
CA LEU A 76 0.29 -3.04 -16.68
C LEU A 76 1.06 -2.20 -15.66
N ALA A 77 2.32 -1.89 -15.94
CA ALA A 77 3.15 -1.08 -15.06
C ALA A 77 2.60 0.34 -14.90
N MET A 78 2.19 0.99 -15.99
CA MET A 78 1.57 2.32 -15.95
C MET A 78 0.27 2.32 -15.15
N LEU A 79 -0.61 1.35 -15.40
CA LEU A 79 -1.89 1.25 -14.69
C LEU A 79 -1.70 0.91 -13.21
N ALA A 80 -0.73 0.05 -12.88
CA ALA A 80 -0.38 -0.28 -11.50
C ALA A 80 0.16 0.97 -10.77
N ALA A 81 1.02 1.77 -11.42
CA ALA A 81 1.51 3.02 -10.83
C ALA A 81 0.37 4.01 -10.57
N GLU A 82 -0.56 4.15 -11.52
CA GLU A 82 -1.71 5.06 -11.39
C GLU A 82 -2.76 4.58 -10.37
N THR A 83 -2.80 3.28 -10.07
CA THR A 83 -3.73 2.67 -9.09
C THR A 83 -3.07 2.44 -7.72
N ASP A 84 -1.95 3.12 -7.44
CA ASP A 84 -1.21 3.04 -6.18
C ASP A 84 -0.72 1.63 -5.82
N LYS A 85 -0.31 0.86 -6.84
CA LYS A 85 0.30 -0.47 -6.72
C LYS A 85 1.78 -0.45 -7.14
N PRO A 86 2.65 0.25 -6.40
CA PRO A 86 4.04 0.50 -6.81
C PRO A 86 4.87 -0.77 -6.93
N ALA A 87 4.65 -1.78 -6.09
CA ALA A 87 5.39 -3.05 -6.17
C ALA A 87 5.13 -3.73 -7.53
N LYS A 88 3.85 -3.96 -7.84
CA LYS A 88 3.41 -4.48 -9.15
C LYS A 88 3.94 -3.65 -10.30
N ALA A 89 3.86 -2.32 -10.22
CA ALA A 89 4.38 -1.44 -11.26
C ALA A 89 5.89 -1.64 -11.50
N ILE A 90 6.68 -1.76 -10.42
CA ILE A 90 8.11 -2.06 -10.51
C ILE A 90 8.34 -3.41 -11.18
N LYS A 91 7.64 -4.46 -10.76
CA LYS A 91 7.78 -5.81 -11.34
C LYS A 91 7.50 -5.80 -12.85
N GLU A 92 6.38 -5.22 -13.26
CA GLU A 92 5.97 -5.17 -14.66
C GLU A 92 6.94 -4.32 -15.52
N TYR A 93 7.42 -3.18 -15.00
CA TYR A 93 8.48 -2.42 -15.68
C TYR A 93 9.79 -3.19 -15.78
N GLN A 94 10.17 -3.97 -14.77
CA GLN A 94 11.37 -4.80 -14.82
C GLN A 94 11.24 -5.89 -15.90
N ILE A 95 10.07 -6.51 -16.03
CA ILE A 95 9.79 -7.47 -17.11
C ILE A 95 9.89 -6.77 -18.46
N TYR A 96 9.26 -5.60 -18.63
CA TYR A 96 9.37 -4.80 -19.85
C TYR A 96 10.82 -4.49 -20.23
N LEU A 97 11.63 -4.00 -19.29
CA LEU A 97 13.04 -3.67 -19.54
C LEU A 97 13.88 -4.91 -19.88
N ALA A 98 13.54 -6.08 -19.33
CA ALA A 98 14.21 -7.34 -19.63
C ALA A 98 13.91 -7.81 -21.07
N LEU A 99 12.67 -7.64 -21.52
CA LEU A 99 12.24 -8.02 -22.87
C LEU A 99 12.60 -6.95 -23.93
N SER A 100 12.70 -5.67 -23.53
CA SER A 100 13.01 -4.51 -24.38
C SER A 100 14.23 -3.71 -23.87
N PRO A 101 15.44 -4.30 -23.84
CA PRO A 101 16.61 -3.70 -23.20
C PRO A 101 17.12 -2.41 -23.85
N GLN A 102 16.77 -2.18 -25.12
CA GLN A 102 17.13 -0.98 -25.90
C GLN A 102 15.99 0.04 -25.99
N SER A 103 14.95 -0.09 -25.15
CA SER A 103 13.82 0.84 -25.13
C SER A 103 14.29 2.29 -24.92
N PRO A 104 13.84 3.26 -25.74
CA PRO A 104 14.16 4.67 -25.54
C PRO A 104 13.63 5.21 -24.20
N GLU A 105 12.57 4.61 -23.65
CA GLU A 105 11.98 4.98 -22.36
C GLU A 105 12.79 4.46 -21.14
N ARG A 106 13.89 3.70 -21.35
CA ARG A 106 14.60 2.99 -20.27
C ARG A 106 14.99 3.88 -19.10
N THR A 107 15.66 4.99 -19.34
CA THR A 107 16.12 5.91 -18.28
C THR A 107 14.97 6.46 -17.45
N LYS A 108 13.85 6.77 -18.11
CA LYS A 108 12.65 7.28 -17.45
C LYS A 108 11.97 6.19 -16.60
N ILE A 109 11.89 4.97 -17.12
CA ILE A 109 11.36 3.81 -16.38
C ILE A 109 12.25 3.51 -15.17
N GLU A 110 13.57 3.50 -15.32
CA GLU A 110 14.51 3.27 -14.22
C GLU A 110 14.38 4.34 -13.12
N SER A 111 14.20 5.61 -13.51
CA SER A 111 13.91 6.70 -12.57
C SER A 111 12.58 6.51 -11.84
N GLU A 112 11.52 6.10 -12.55
CA GLU A 112 10.21 5.86 -11.93
C GLU A 112 10.23 4.64 -11.00
N ILE A 113 10.96 3.57 -11.37
CA ILE A 113 11.23 2.44 -10.46
C ILE A 113 11.92 2.91 -9.19
N ALA A 114 12.97 3.74 -9.30
CA ALA A 114 13.69 4.26 -8.14
C ALA A 114 12.76 5.08 -7.22
N ARG A 115 11.96 5.97 -7.81
CA ARG A 115 10.94 6.75 -7.10
C ARG A 115 9.92 5.85 -6.39
N MET A 116 9.37 4.84 -7.07
CA MET A 116 8.39 3.93 -6.48
C MET A 116 8.99 3.08 -5.35
N ARG A 117 10.26 2.65 -5.46
CA ARG A 117 10.96 1.97 -4.36
C ARG A 117 11.11 2.87 -3.14
N GLU A 118 11.47 4.13 -3.36
CA GLU A 118 11.53 5.11 -2.29
C GLU A 118 10.14 5.32 -1.65
N LEU A 119 9.09 5.41 -2.45
CA LEU A 119 7.71 5.52 -1.98
C LEU A 119 7.30 4.31 -1.12
N ILE A 120 7.62 3.08 -1.53
CA ILE A 120 7.37 1.86 -0.74
C ILE A 120 8.10 1.95 0.61
N VAL A 121 9.38 2.30 0.60
CA VAL A 121 10.18 2.44 1.83
C VAL A 121 9.61 3.53 2.74
N ARG A 122 9.20 4.67 2.19
CA ARG A 122 8.58 5.76 2.95
C ARG A 122 7.24 5.33 3.53
N LYS A 123 6.34 4.71 2.75
CA LYS A 123 5.06 4.14 3.22
C LYS A 123 5.27 3.15 4.37
N ARG A 124 6.32 2.33 4.32
CA ARG A 124 6.72 1.43 5.41
C ARG A 124 7.26 2.20 6.64
N LYS A 125 8.07 3.24 6.47
CA LYS A 125 8.70 4.02 7.56
C LYS A 125 7.74 4.92 8.33
N ILE A 126 6.80 5.56 7.67
CA ILE A 126 5.79 6.43 8.29
C ILE A 126 4.71 5.65 9.03
N GLY A 127 4.81 4.30 9.07
CA GLY A 127 4.00 3.45 9.92
C GLY A 127 2.50 3.73 9.84
N MET A 128 2.01 4.07 8.65
CA MET A 128 0.58 3.98 8.33
C MET A 128 0.32 2.74 7.45
N PRO A 129 0.93 1.55 7.68
CA PRO A 129 0.59 0.37 6.91
C PRO A 129 -0.90 0.13 7.11
N GLY A 130 -1.58 -0.01 5.97
CA GLY A 130 -3.01 -0.16 5.95
C GLY A 130 -3.83 1.14 5.94
N ILE A 131 -3.22 2.35 5.88
CA ILE A 131 -3.95 3.53 5.41
C ILE A 131 -3.49 3.92 4.01
N LYS A 132 -4.45 4.00 3.10
CA LYS A 132 -4.22 4.49 1.74
C LYS A 132 -4.60 5.95 1.62
N PHE A 133 -3.71 6.72 1.02
CA PHE A 133 -3.91 8.14 0.75
C PHE A 133 -3.82 8.42 -0.74
N ALA A 134 -4.57 9.41 -1.21
CA ALA A 134 -4.40 9.98 -2.53
C ALA A 134 -4.36 11.50 -2.47
N SER A 135 -3.43 12.12 -3.20
CA SER A 135 -3.44 13.56 -3.39
C SER A 135 -4.60 13.96 -4.30
N MET A 136 -5.36 14.95 -3.86
CA MET A 136 -6.51 15.53 -4.57
C MET A 136 -6.36 17.04 -4.64
N LYS A 137 -7.09 17.69 -5.56
CA LYS A 137 -7.04 19.15 -5.75
C LYS A 137 -7.31 19.96 -4.49
N ASP A 138 -8.04 19.39 -3.55
CA ASP A 138 -8.52 20.04 -2.33
C ASP A 138 -8.02 19.36 -1.03
N GLY A 139 -6.94 18.58 -1.12
CA GLY A 139 -6.26 17.97 0.05
C GLY A 139 -5.87 16.51 -0.18
N ILE A 140 -5.48 15.82 0.90
CA ILE A 140 -5.12 14.40 0.88
C ILE A 140 -6.33 13.57 1.29
N ALA A 141 -6.84 12.72 0.40
CA ALA A 141 -7.97 11.85 0.68
C ALA A 141 -7.53 10.57 1.39
N VAL A 142 -8.27 10.17 2.43
CA VAL A 142 -8.17 8.85 3.07
C VAL A 142 -9.01 7.88 2.26
N LEU A 143 -8.34 6.99 1.51
CA LEU A 143 -9.01 6.02 0.66
C LEU A 143 -9.44 4.78 1.42
N GLU A 144 -8.57 4.27 2.30
CA GLU A 144 -8.80 3.04 3.06
C GLU A 144 -8.11 3.12 4.42
N VAL A 145 -8.63 2.35 5.36
CA VAL A 145 -8.13 2.29 6.73
C VAL A 145 -8.17 0.84 7.21
N TYR A 146 -7.00 0.34 7.58
CA TYR A 146 -6.77 -0.99 8.09
C TYR A 146 -7.41 -1.19 9.46
N PRO A 147 -8.18 -2.26 9.65
CA PRO A 147 -8.64 -2.66 10.97
C PRO A 147 -7.45 -2.75 11.93
N GLY A 148 -7.50 -2.04 13.05
CA GLY A 148 -6.46 -2.15 14.08
C GLY A 148 -5.26 -1.22 13.92
N ALA A 149 -5.10 -0.48 12.81
CA ALA A 149 -4.02 0.51 12.67
C ALA A 149 -4.02 1.47 13.87
N LYS A 150 -2.86 1.75 14.48
CA LYS A 150 -2.74 2.59 15.70
C LYS A 150 -3.47 3.93 15.63
N VAL A 151 -3.46 4.55 14.45
CA VAL A 151 -4.18 5.79 14.11
C VAL A 151 -5.72 5.70 14.23
N THR A 152 -6.29 4.49 14.17
CA THR A 152 -7.72 4.20 14.40
C THR A 152 -8.07 3.99 15.86
N GLN A 153 -7.08 3.82 16.73
CA GLN A 153 -7.26 3.61 18.16
C GLN A 153 -7.30 4.94 18.93
N THR A 154 -7.32 6.08 18.22
CA THR A 154 -7.44 7.41 18.80
C THR A 154 -8.86 7.68 19.30
N LEU A 155 -9.02 8.72 20.12
CA LEU A 155 -10.35 9.17 20.57
C LEU A 155 -11.27 9.55 19.39
N VAL A 156 -10.67 10.05 18.30
CA VAL A 156 -11.36 10.39 17.05
C VAL A 156 -10.61 9.76 15.88
N PRO A 157 -11.03 8.57 15.41
CA PRO A 157 -10.28 7.82 14.40
C PRO A 157 -10.36 8.45 13.02
N LEU A 158 -9.29 8.29 12.23
CA LEU A 158 -9.36 8.52 10.79
C LEU A 158 -10.30 7.50 10.14
N ARG A 159 -11.07 7.95 9.14
CA ARG A 159 -12.05 7.13 8.43
C ARG A 159 -11.91 7.32 6.92
N LYS A 160 -12.22 6.25 6.18
CA LYS A 160 -12.38 6.27 4.72
C LYS A 160 -13.29 7.43 4.30
N GLY A 161 -12.88 8.15 3.25
CA GLY A 161 -13.59 9.30 2.69
C GLY A 161 -13.21 10.64 3.31
N GLN A 162 -12.58 10.68 4.49
CA GLN A 162 -12.10 11.94 5.05
C GLN A 162 -11.00 12.56 4.20
N LYS A 163 -10.89 13.89 4.25
CA LYS A 163 -9.88 14.66 3.52
C LYS A 163 -9.03 15.47 4.47
N ILE A 164 -7.74 15.20 4.52
CA ILE A 164 -6.78 15.96 5.30
C ILE A 164 -6.42 17.22 4.51
N VAL A 165 -6.63 18.38 5.11
CA VAL A 165 -6.39 19.69 4.49
C VAL A 165 -5.26 20.46 5.16
N ALA A 166 -4.83 20.04 6.36
CA ALA A 166 -3.62 20.53 7.00
C ALA A 166 -3.02 19.52 7.99
N VAL A 167 -1.70 19.60 8.21
CA VAL A 167 -0.92 18.88 9.22
C VAL A 167 -0.19 19.90 10.09
N ASN A 168 -0.45 19.95 11.40
CA ASN A 168 0.20 20.88 12.34
C ASN A 168 0.21 22.34 11.83
N ASN A 169 -0.94 22.81 11.32
CA ASN A 169 -1.16 24.12 10.69
C ASN A 169 -0.51 24.34 9.30
N THR A 170 0.25 23.36 8.79
CA THR A 170 0.76 23.39 7.41
C THR A 170 -0.35 22.93 6.46
N PRO A 171 -0.84 23.77 5.53
CA PRO A 171 -1.81 23.35 4.53
C PRO A 171 -1.23 22.26 3.62
N VAL A 172 -2.03 21.23 3.31
CA VAL A 172 -1.60 20.13 2.41
C VAL A 172 -2.38 20.10 1.09
N VAL A 173 -3.16 21.15 0.83
CA VAL A 173 -3.90 21.30 -0.42
C VAL A 173 -2.92 21.57 -1.57
N GLY A 174 -3.00 20.77 -2.63
CA GLY A 174 -2.07 20.83 -3.76
C GLY A 174 -0.71 20.20 -3.50
N MET A 175 -0.50 19.63 -2.31
CA MET A 175 0.74 18.96 -1.92
C MET A 175 0.83 17.58 -2.59
N SER A 176 2.05 17.18 -2.98
CA SER A 176 2.31 15.80 -3.39
C SER A 176 2.18 14.85 -2.19
N LEU A 177 1.99 13.55 -2.43
CA LEU A 177 2.00 12.57 -1.33
C LEU A 177 3.36 12.54 -0.62
N ASP A 178 4.45 12.71 -1.36
CA ASP A 178 5.81 12.73 -0.80
C ASP A 178 6.01 13.92 0.14
N ASP A 179 5.56 15.11 -0.26
CA ASP A 179 5.63 16.31 0.57
C ASP A 179 4.68 16.22 1.77
N PHE A 180 3.53 15.57 1.62
CA PHE A 180 2.60 15.32 2.72
C PHE A 180 3.23 14.41 3.79
N PHE A 181 3.84 13.31 3.37
CA PHE A 181 4.53 12.41 4.29
C PHE A 181 5.75 13.08 4.92
N LYS A 182 6.49 13.88 4.15
CA LYS A 182 7.58 14.70 4.69
C LYS A 182 7.07 15.70 5.73
N ALA A 183 5.92 16.35 5.52
CA ALA A 183 5.33 17.27 6.49
C ALA A 183 4.92 16.57 7.79
N ILE A 184 4.41 15.33 7.70
CA ILE A 184 4.18 14.49 8.89
C ILE A 184 5.51 14.23 9.57
N GLU A 185 6.52 13.72 8.85
CA GLU A 185 7.85 13.37 9.38
C GLU A 185 8.59 14.57 10.01
N THR A 186 8.70 15.72 9.34
CA THR A 186 9.39 16.91 9.85
C THR A 186 8.68 17.45 11.08
N SER A 187 7.33 17.44 11.09
CA SER A 187 6.58 17.79 12.28
C SER A 187 6.84 16.83 13.46
N THR A 188 7.31 15.61 13.17
CA THR A 188 7.79 14.68 14.20
C THR A 188 9.24 14.94 14.64
N GLN A 189 10.08 15.56 13.81
CA GLN A 189 11.48 15.87 14.11
C GLN A 189 11.62 17.22 14.84
N ASP A 190 10.87 18.24 14.41
CA ASP A 190 10.86 19.57 15.05
C ASP A 190 10.35 19.49 16.50
N ALA A 191 9.50 18.53 16.83
CA ALA A 191 9.06 18.28 18.20
C ALA A 191 10.17 17.76 19.14
N GLN A 192 11.25 17.17 18.60
CA GLN A 192 12.43 16.78 19.37
C GLN A 192 13.37 17.97 19.67
N GLN A 193 13.22 19.09 18.97
CA GLN A 193 14.09 20.27 19.12
C GLN A 193 13.37 21.56 19.53
N ALA A 194 12.05 21.65 19.38
CA ALA A 194 11.28 22.85 19.72
C ALA A 194 10.35 22.58 20.91
N SER A 195 10.78 23.03 22.10
CA SER A 195 9.89 23.28 23.23
C SER A 195 9.02 24.53 22.99
N THR A 196 8.25 24.59 21.90
CA THR A 196 7.28 25.66 21.62
C THR A 196 6.55 25.24 20.33
N THR A 197 5.27 24.88 20.31
CA THR A 197 4.11 25.70 20.71
C THR A 197 2.85 24.82 20.67
N ALA A 198 1.87 25.12 21.54
CA ALA A 198 0.53 24.51 21.67
C ALA A 198 0.42 23.24 22.54
N ARG A 199 0.49 23.47 23.85
CA ARG A 199 -0.07 22.62 24.90
C ARG A 199 -1.57 22.42 24.67
N LEU A 200 -1.98 21.29 24.10
CA LEU A 200 -3.36 20.80 24.22
C LEU A 200 -3.52 20.24 25.64
N PHE A 201 -3.86 21.10 26.59
CA PHE A 201 -4.33 20.68 27.90
C PHE A 201 -5.70 20.03 27.75
N ALA A 202 -5.75 18.70 27.73
CA ALA A 202 -6.96 17.98 28.09
C ALA A 202 -7.15 18.10 29.61
N ARG A 203 -8.14 18.88 30.02
CA ARG A 203 -8.56 19.02 31.41
C ARG A 203 -9.23 17.69 31.83
N GLY A 204 -8.54 16.84 32.58
CA GLY A 204 -9.15 15.61 33.09
C GLY A 204 -8.20 14.70 33.87
N THR A 205 -8.28 14.79 35.20
CA THR A 205 -7.84 13.81 36.23
C THR A 205 -6.34 13.52 36.41
N LYS A 206 -5.93 13.59 37.68
CA LYS A 206 -4.57 13.40 38.21
C LYS A 206 -3.88 12.16 37.64
N GLY A 207 -2.85 12.37 36.83
CA GLY A 207 -1.90 11.36 36.38
C GLY A 207 -0.87 12.03 35.47
N LYS A 208 0.42 11.93 35.83
CA LYS A 208 1.59 12.58 35.21
C LYS A 208 1.40 12.97 33.72
N ASN A 209 1.36 14.28 33.45
CA ASN A 209 1.42 14.84 32.10
C ASN A 209 2.84 14.64 31.53
N THR A 210 3.07 13.57 30.79
CA THR A 210 4.24 13.46 29.92
C THR A 210 3.94 14.16 28.60
N PRO A 211 4.69 15.20 28.18
CA PRO A 211 4.51 15.86 26.89
C PRO A 211 4.76 14.84 25.77
N GLY A 212 3.78 14.64 24.90
CA GLY A 212 3.91 13.83 23.70
C GLY A 212 3.95 14.70 22.46
N GLU A 213 4.79 14.33 21.49
CA GLU A 213 4.87 14.91 20.16
C GLU A 213 3.58 14.56 19.39
N LEU A 214 2.57 15.42 19.47
CA LEU A 214 1.27 15.24 18.83
C LEU A 214 1.26 15.86 17.42
N VAL A 215 0.79 15.10 16.44
CA VAL A 215 0.49 15.56 15.09
C VAL A 215 -1.02 15.85 15.00
N MET A 216 -1.37 17.07 14.63
CA MET A 216 -2.76 17.50 14.46
C MET A 216 -3.14 17.46 12.99
N LEU A 217 -4.12 16.62 12.65
CA LEU A 217 -4.71 16.58 11.33
C LEU A 217 -5.99 17.40 11.29
N LYS A 218 -6.06 18.37 10.37
CA LYS A 218 -7.32 19.05 10.04
C LYS A 218 -8.02 18.24 8.95
N VAL A 219 -9.16 17.66 9.27
CA VAL A 219 -9.91 16.76 8.37
C VAL A 219 -11.25 17.36 7.98
N LYS A 220 -11.61 17.27 6.70
CA LYS A 220 -12.94 17.55 6.17
C LYS A 220 -13.67 16.23 5.94
N THR A 221 -14.91 16.14 6.39
CA THR A 221 -15.76 14.96 6.15
C THR A 221 -16.69 15.24 4.96
N PRO A 222 -16.79 14.33 3.99
CA PRO A 222 -17.75 14.48 2.89
C PRO A 222 -19.18 14.64 3.42
N GLY A 223 -19.92 15.63 2.90
CA GLY A 223 -21.31 15.87 3.27
C GLY A 223 -21.53 16.58 4.61
N LEU A 224 -20.46 17.05 5.26
CA LEU A 224 -20.55 17.87 6.48
C LEU A 224 -19.89 19.23 6.28
N ASP A 225 -20.58 20.28 6.70
CA ASP A 225 -20.10 21.66 6.68
C ASP A 225 -19.18 21.90 7.90
N GLY A 226 -17.93 21.48 7.77
CA GLY A 226 -16.93 21.74 8.80
C GLY A 226 -15.65 20.93 8.64
N THR A 227 -14.63 21.33 9.41
CA THR A 227 -13.40 20.56 9.56
C THR A 227 -13.22 20.12 11.00
N GLY A 228 -12.96 18.83 11.22
CA GLY A 228 -12.56 18.28 12.52
C GLY A 228 -11.05 18.34 12.72
N MET A 229 -10.62 18.27 13.97
CA MET A 229 -9.21 18.14 14.36
C MET A 229 -8.98 16.77 14.99
N ILE A 230 -8.04 16.00 14.44
CA ILE A 230 -7.69 14.67 14.93
C ILE A 230 -6.25 14.71 15.48
N PRO A 231 -6.06 14.48 16.79
CA PRO A 231 -4.73 14.34 17.37
C PRO A 231 -4.20 12.93 17.15
N LEU A 232 -3.01 12.81 16.57
CA LEU A 232 -2.27 11.57 16.39
C LEU A 232 -0.96 11.63 17.18
N LYS A 233 -0.63 10.57 17.91
CA LYS A 233 0.67 10.47 18.58
C LYS A 233 1.72 9.97 17.60
N LYS A 234 2.96 10.46 17.68
CA LYS A 234 4.06 10.05 16.80
C LYS A 234 4.29 8.54 16.75
N ASP A 235 4.15 7.84 17.87
CA ASP A 235 4.29 6.38 17.96
C ASP A 235 3.19 5.61 17.19
N MET A 236 2.07 6.27 16.86
CA MET A 236 1.02 5.70 16.00
C MET A 236 1.46 5.60 14.53
N PHE A 237 2.51 6.32 14.14
CA PHE A 237 3.16 6.26 12.83
C PHE A 237 4.37 5.31 12.86
N ARG A 238 4.48 4.45 13.86
CA ARG A 238 5.56 3.45 13.98
C ARG A 238 4.94 2.09 14.19
N SER A 239 4.75 1.37 13.09
CA SER A 239 4.43 -0.06 13.09
C SER A 239 5.67 -0.86 12.70
N ARG A 240 5.86 -2.01 13.34
CA ARG A 240 6.88 -3.00 12.95
C ARG A 240 6.33 -4.04 11.98
N ILE A 241 5.04 -3.97 11.70
CA ILE A 241 4.38 -4.79 10.69
C ILE A 241 4.47 -4.04 9.36
N ILE A 242 4.98 -4.72 8.33
CA ILE A 242 4.98 -4.16 6.98
C ILE A 242 3.81 -4.74 6.18
N GLU A 243 3.12 -3.89 5.43
CA GLU A 243 2.20 -4.36 4.40
C GLU A 243 3.03 -4.78 3.18
N ILE A 244 2.75 -5.96 2.63
CA ILE A 244 3.40 -6.45 1.42
C ILE A 244 2.36 -6.89 0.40
N GLU A 245 2.71 -6.80 -0.87
CA GLU A 245 1.93 -7.31 -1.99
C GLU A 245 2.44 -8.70 -2.44
N GLU A 246 1.70 -9.35 -3.34
CA GLU A 246 1.98 -10.69 -3.83
C GLU A 246 3.39 -10.83 -4.42
N ASP A 247 3.88 -9.82 -5.12
CA ASP A 247 5.20 -9.81 -5.73
C ASP A 247 6.36 -9.65 -4.74
N GLU A 248 6.07 -9.20 -3.52
CA GLU A 248 7.04 -9.09 -2.43
C GLU A 248 7.07 -10.36 -1.57
N PHE A 249 6.09 -11.26 -1.69
CA PHE A 249 5.94 -12.45 -0.84
C PHE A 249 7.17 -13.36 -0.87
N GLU A 250 7.76 -13.58 -2.05
CA GLU A 250 8.94 -14.43 -2.17
C GLU A 250 10.13 -13.85 -1.39
N THR A 251 10.37 -12.54 -1.52
CA THR A 251 11.51 -11.87 -0.88
C THR A 251 11.28 -11.61 0.60
N GLU A 252 10.06 -11.21 0.98
CA GLU A 252 9.75 -10.75 2.33
C GLU A 252 9.34 -11.89 3.27
N VAL A 253 8.87 -13.02 2.73
CA VAL A 253 8.40 -14.19 3.50
C VAL A 253 9.24 -15.43 3.22
N LEU A 254 9.34 -15.85 1.96
CA LEU A 254 9.92 -17.15 1.64
C LEU A 254 11.45 -17.19 1.76
N LYS A 255 12.13 -16.09 1.40
CA LYS A 255 13.59 -15.93 1.49
C LYS A 255 14.06 -15.29 2.79
N GLU A 256 13.16 -15.04 3.73
CA GLU A 256 13.50 -14.43 5.01
C GLU A 256 14.16 -15.45 5.95
N ASN A 257 15.19 -14.99 6.66
CA ASN A 257 15.95 -15.82 7.61
C ASN A 257 15.26 -15.87 8.98
N LEU A 258 14.59 -14.79 9.36
CA LEU A 258 13.76 -14.77 10.57
C LEU A 258 12.45 -15.55 10.35
N PRO A 259 11.87 -16.14 11.41
CA PRO A 259 10.47 -16.55 11.37
C PRO A 259 9.57 -15.39 10.94
N VAL A 260 8.61 -15.65 10.07
CA VAL A 260 7.69 -14.64 9.55
C VAL A 260 6.27 -14.97 9.95
N VAL A 261 5.61 -14.03 10.62
CA VAL A 261 4.18 -14.08 10.90
C VAL A 261 3.46 -13.27 9.83
N VAL A 262 2.65 -13.94 9.03
CA VAL A 262 1.87 -13.36 7.93
C VAL A 262 0.41 -13.25 8.38
N THR A 263 -0.15 -12.04 8.38
CA THR A 263 -1.56 -11.81 8.69
C THR A 263 -2.33 -11.41 7.45
N PHE A 264 -3.26 -12.26 7.04
CA PHE A 264 -4.21 -11.96 5.96
C PHE A 264 -5.42 -11.23 6.52
N TRP A 265 -5.80 -10.12 5.89
CA TRP A 265 -6.87 -9.23 6.38
C TRP A 265 -7.64 -8.58 5.23
N ASN A 266 -8.76 -7.90 5.52
CA ASN A 266 -9.38 -6.92 4.62
C ASN A 266 -10.13 -5.80 5.37
N SER A 267 -10.54 -4.74 4.66
CA SER A 267 -11.17 -3.55 5.26
C SER A 267 -12.50 -3.81 5.97
N GLY A 268 -13.22 -4.85 5.56
CA GLY A 268 -14.51 -5.29 6.14
C GLY A 268 -14.37 -6.25 7.32
N CYS A 269 -13.15 -6.62 7.71
CA CYS A 269 -12.93 -7.66 8.71
C CYS A 269 -13.13 -7.15 10.13
N GLU A 270 -14.28 -7.49 10.73
CA GLU A 270 -14.56 -7.16 12.14
C GLU A 270 -13.62 -7.91 13.12
N PRO A 271 -13.41 -9.24 13.02
CA PRO A 271 -12.52 -9.96 13.95
C PRO A 271 -11.06 -9.50 13.86
N CYS A 272 -10.64 -8.95 12.71
CA CYS A 272 -9.33 -8.35 12.53
C CYS A 272 -9.10 -7.18 13.50
N ARG A 273 -10.14 -6.41 13.86
CA ARG A 273 -10.04 -5.30 14.83
C ARG A 273 -9.59 -5.76 16.22
N GLU A 274 -9.82 -7.02 16.56
CA GLU A 274 -9.40 -7.61 17.84
C GLU A 274 -8.01 -8.24 17.76
N SER A 275 -7.72 -8.94 16.66
CA SER A 275 -6.49 -9.72 16.48
C SER A 275 -5.27 -8.84 16.20
N ILE A 276 -5.43 -7.84 15.34
CA ILE A 276 -4.33 -7.02 14.84
C ILE A 276 -3.64 -6.20 15.94
N PRO A 277 -4.36 -5.54 16.87
CA PRO A 277 -3.69 -4.83 17.97
C PRO A 277 -2.84 -5.75 18.86
N VAL A 278 -3.21 -7.03 18.98
CA VAL A 278 -2.40 -8.04 19.67
C VAL A 278 -1.12 -8.31 18.88
N ILE A 279 -1.24 -8.56 17.57
CA ILE A 279 -0.11 -8.80 16.69
C ILE A 279 0.84 -7.59 16.66
N GLU A 280 0.31 -6.36 16.64
CA GLU A 280 1.12 -5.14 16.75
C GLU A 280 1.90 -5.10 18.07
N THR A 281 1.24 -5.42 19.19
CA THR A 281 1.88 -5.47 20.51
C THR A 281 2.99 -6.52 20.55
N GLU A 282 2.73 -7.72 20.02
CA GLU A 282 3.72 -8.78 19.95
C GLU A 282 4.85 -8.46 18.97
N SER A 283 4.57 -7.73 17.89
CA SER A 283 5.60 -7.27 16.93
C SER A 283 6.63 -6.35 17.58
N ASP A 284 6.18 -5.50 18.50
CA ASP A 284 7.06 -4.66 19.32
C ASP A 284 7.88 -5.49 20.31
N ARG A 285 7.27 -6.54 20.92
CA ARG A 285 7.96 -7.44 21.87
C ARG A 285 9.03 -8.31 21.22
N TYR A 286 8.77 -8.81 20.01
CA TYR A 286 9.66 -9.73 19.28
C TYR A 286 10.48 -9.04 18.20
N ALA A 287 10.67 -7.72 18.31
CA ALA A 287 11.49 -6.94 17.41
C ALA A 287 12.89 -7.57 17.22
N GLY A 288 13.28 -7.77 15.96
CA GLY A 288 14.56 -8.38 15.60
C GLY A 288 14.64 -9.91 15.78
N LYS A 289 13.57 -10.56 16.25
CA LYS A 289 13.48 -12.02 16.40
C LYS A 289 12.47 -12.65 15.44
N VAL A 290 11.35 -11.96 15.21
CA VAL A 290 10.28 -12.37 14.30
C VAL A 290 9.97 -11.19 13.39
N LYS A 291 9.75 -11.48 12.11
CA LYS A 291 9.25 -10.50 11.14
C LYS A 291 7.73 -10.62 11.06
N PHE A 292 7.07 -9.47 10.95
CA PHE A 292 5.62 -9.40 10.87
C PHE A 292 5.25 -8.74 9.56
N VAL A 293 4.39 -9.40 8.79
CA VAL A 293 3.87 -8.87 7.53
C VAL A 293 2.36 -9.00 7.48
N ASN A 294 1.73 -8.07 6.77
CA ASN A 294 0.31 -8.07 6.50
C ASN A 294 0.06 -8.13 5.00
N ILE A 295 -1.03 -8.79 4.62
CA ILE A 295 -1.47 -8.91 3.24
C ILE A 295 -2.97 -8.69 3.17
N ASN A 296 -3.40 -7.65 2.46
CA ASN A 296 -4.80 -7.43 2.13
C ASN A 296 -5.28 -8.44 1.08
N VAL A 297 -6.25 -9.30 1.44
CA VAL A 297 -6.76 -10.35 0.54
C VAL A 297 -7.59 -9.80 -0.63
N ASP A 298 -8.20 -8.62 -0.48
CA ASP A 298 -8.98 -8.01 -1.56
C ASP A 298 -8.07 -7.58 -2.72
N GLU A 299 -6.80 -7.27 -2.40
CA GLU A 299 -5.79 -6.80 -3.35
C GLU A 299 -4.92 -7.93 -3.87
N ASN A 300 -4.74 -8.97 -3.06
CA ASN A 300 -3.87 -10.11 -3.30
C ASN A 300 -4.67 -11.41 -3.42
N LYS A 301 -5.75 -11.39 -4.22
CA LYS A 301 -6.69 -12.52 -4.36
C LYS A 301 -6.01 -13.80 -4.87
N THR A 302 -5.12 -13.67 -5.85
CA THR A 302 -4.38 -14.80 -6.43
C THR A 302 -3.48 -15.45 -5.40
N LEU A 303 -2.68 -14.66 -4.67
CA LEU A 303 -1.88 -15.15 -3.55
C LEU A 303 -2.75 -15.80 -2.45
N ALA A 304 -3.84 -15.14 -2.04
CA ALA A 304 -4.74 -15.67 -1.01
C ALA A 304 -5.32 -17.03 -1.42
N GLN A 305 -5.76 -17.17 -2.67
CA GLN A 305 -6.24 -18.44 -3.22
C GLN A 305 -5.15 -19.50 -3.26
N LYS A 306 -3.95 -19.14 -3.74
CA LYS A 306 -2.78 -20.06 -3.83
C LYS A 306 -2.38 -20.61 -2.47
N LEU A 307 -2.48 -19.79 -1.42
CA LEU A 307 -2.15 -20.17 -0.04
C LEU A 307 -3.33 -20.78 0.72
N GLY A 308 -4.50 -20.92 0.08
CA GLY A 308 -5.68 -21.53 0.70
C GLY A 308 -6.35 -20.68 1.79
N VAL A 309 -6.18 -19.35 1.74
CA VAL A 309 -6.83 -18.41 2.66
C VAL A 309 -8.31 -18.28 2.28
N LYS A 310 -9.19 -18.86 3.11
CA LYS A 310 -10.65 -18.88 2.86
C LYS A 310 -11.41 -17.84 3.68
N GLU A 311 -10.83 -17.37 4.78
CA GLU A 311 -11.44 -16.40 5.69
C GLU A 311 -10.38 -15.48 6.30
N VAL A 312 -10.82 -14.34 6.84
CA VAL A 312 -9.95 -13.37 7.51
C VAL A 312 -10.44 -13.10 8.95
N PRO A 313 -9.53 -12.90 9.92
CA PRO A 313 -8.08 -12.95 9.77
C PRO A 313 -7.60 -14.40 9.54
N THR A 314 -6.50 -14.56 8.82
CA THR A 314 -5.74 -15.82 8.80
C THR A 314 -4.31 -15.49 9.18
N ILE A 315 -3.79 -16.14 10.21
CA ILE A 315 -2.40 -15.97 10.67
C ILE A 315 -1.60 -17.20 10.28
N MET A 316 -0.61 -17.00 9.41
CA MET A 316 0.34 -18.04 9.01
C MET A 316 1.72 -17.77 9.60
N VAL A 317 2.44 -18.83 9.95
CA VAL A 317 3.84 -18.75 10.38
C VAL A 317 4.70 -19.44 9.34
N TYR A 318 5.75 -18.76 8.88
CA TYR A 318 6.77 -19.30 7.99
C TYR A 318 8.11 -19.37 8.72
N LYS A 319 8.85 -20.47 8.52
CA LYS A 319 10.24 -20.61 8.95
C LYS A 319 11.04 -21.19 7.78
N ARG A 320 12.17 -20.54 7.41
CA ARG A 320 13.05 -20.99 6.32
C ARG A 320 12.30 -21.28 5.01
N GLY A 321 11.31 -20.44 4.69
CA GLY A 321 10.49 -20.57 3.49
C GLY A 321 9.38 -21.63 3.53
N ALA A 322 9.25 -22.41 4.61
CA ALA A 322 8.17 -23.39 4.79
C ALA A 322 7.06 -22.83 5.68
N ALA A 323 5.80 -23.12 5.33
CA ALA A 323 4.64 -22.80 6.17
C ALA A 323 4.57 -23.82 7.33
N GLU A 324 4.75 -23.34 8.56
CA GLU A 324 4.77 -24.14 9.79
C GLU A 324 3.38 -24.26 10.42
N SER A 325 2.56 -23.21 10.30
CA SER A 325 1.18 -23.25 10.79
C SER A 325 0.29 -22.27 10.05
N THR A 326 -1.00 -22.61 10.00
CA THR A 326 -2.07 -21.78 9.45
C THR A 326 -3.21 -21.74 10.46
N ASN A 327 -3.60 -20.55 10.88
CA ASN A 327 -4.60 -20.32 11.90
C ASN A 327 -5.69 -19.41 11.30
N PRO A 328 -6.78 -19.98 10.77
CA PRO A 328 -7.87 -19.19 10.18
C PRO A 328 -8.88 -18.73 11.23
N GLY A 329 -9.56 -17.62 10.93
CA GLY A 329 -10.72 -17.13 11.65
C GLY A 329 -10.40 -16.33 12.92
N ARG A 330 -11.41 -16.17 13.77
CA ARG A 330 -11.29 -15.44 15.04
C ARG A 330 -10.42 -16.24 16.02
N ILE A 331 -9.22 -15.71 16.32
CA ILE A 331 -8.28 -16.31 17.27
C ILE A 331 -8.26 -15.45 18.54
N ASP A 332 -8.31 -16.09 19.71
CA ASP A 332 -8.22 -15.35 20.97
C ASP A 332 -6.83 -14.74 21.19
N ARG A 333 -6.76 -13.70 22.04
CA ARG A 333 -5.52 -12.94 22.27
C ARG A 333 -4.37 -13.80 22.80
N ASN A 334 -4.67 -14.76 23.68
CA ASN A 334 -3.65 -15.60 24.29
C ASN A 334 -3.08 -16.55 23.24
N LYS A 335 -3.94 -17.10 22.39
CA LYS A 335 -3.54 -18.00 21.33
C LYS A 335 -2.69 -17.31 20.28
N ILE A 336 -2.99 -16.06 19.92
CA ILE A 336 -2.12 -15.24 19.06
C ILE A 336 -0.72 -15.10 19.68
N ALA A 337 -0.65 -14.77 20.97
CA ALA A 337 0.63 -14.65 21.68
C ALA A 337 1.40 -15.98 21.71
N GLU A 338 0.73 -17.11 21.94
CA GLU A 338 1.34 -18.45 21.87
C GLU A 338 1.90 -18.78 20.50
N ILE A 339 1.15 -18.51 19.42
CA ILE A 339 1.59 -18.74 18.04
C ILE A 339 2.87 -17.97 17.77
N ILE A 340 2.91 -16.68 18.14
CA ILE A 340 4.06 -15.81 17.90
C ILE A 340 5.25 -16.21 18.78
N GLN A 341 5.01 -16.57 20.04
CA GLN A 341 6.05 -17.08 20.92
C GLN A 341 6.67 -18.36 20.37
N SER A 342 5.86 -19.32 19.91
CA SER A 342 6.32 -20.56 19.27
C SER A 342 7.13 -20.29 18.00
N ALA A 343 6.71 -19.28 17.21
CA ALA A 343 7.47 -18.84 16.06
C ALA A 343 8.86 -18.31 16.44
N ALA A 344 8.97 -17.57 17.56
CA ALA A 344 10.22 -16.98 18.03
C ALA A 344 11.22 -17.97 18.65
N VAL A 345 10.76 -19.15 19.07
CA VAL A 345 11.61 -20.20 19.64
C VAL A 345 12.13 -21.11 18.51
N LYS A 346 13.41 -21.50 18.62
CA LYS A 346 14.17 -22.24 17.59
C LYS A 346 13.49 -23.53 17.15
#